data_AF-A0A9P5M4A2-F1
#
_entry.id   AF-A0A9P5M4A2-F1
#
_cell.length_a   1.000
_cell.length_b   1.000
_cell.length_c   1.000
_cell.angle_alpha   90.00
_cell.angle_beta   90.00
_cell.angle_gamma   90.00
#
_symmetry.space_group_name_H-M   'P 1'
#
loop_
_entity.id
_entity.type
_entity.pdbx_description
1 polymer ?
#
loop_
_entity_poly.entity_id
_entity_poly.type
_entity_poly.pdbx_seq_one_letter_code
_entity_poly.pdbx_strand_id
1 'polypeptide(L)'
;MTFQYSIHRVPSSATEIARTPPTLLPYLAGKFSALRLSALVESPNSFASTFEAESLYSGSVWLSRFSRPKVHYFLAVAHSPSAPPESHTIDTGLLVGSVQLYGPSPASFFTLPVGGAPPPLPDAQELKYQMIALYSSSLHRRKGLAKMLVHGAIESARKQA
;
A
#
# COMPACT_ATOMS: atom_id res chain seq x y z
N MET A 1 4.51 -24.06 2.61
CA MET A 1 3.65 -23.86 1.42
C MET A 1 4.38 -22.96 0.44
N THR A 2 4.40 -23.31 -0.84
CA THR A 2 4.99 -22.48 -1.90
C THR A 2 3.92 -21.55 -2.43
N PHE A 3 4.27 -20.29 -2.73
CA PHE A 3 3.37 -19.29 -3.30
C PHE A 3 4.09 -18.54 -4.41
N GLN A 4 3.34 -18.05 -5.38
CA GLN A 4 3.79 -17.04 -6.33
C GLN A 4 3.30 -15.67 -5.88
N TYR A 5 4.06 -14.60 -6.10
CA TYR A 5 3.74 -13.28 -5.58
C TYR A 5 3.73 -12.23 -6.69
N SER A 6 2.74 -11.33 -6.65
CA SER A 6 2.70 -10.14 -7.50
C SER A 6 2.43 -8.88 -6.68
N ILE A 7 2.96 -7.75 -7.15
CA ILE A 7 2.75 -6.43 -6.54
C ILE A 7 1.84 -5.61 -7.44
N HIS A 8 0.79 -5.06 -6.85
CA HIS A 8 -0.20 -4.26 -7.58
C HIS A 8 -0.36 -2.89 -6.93
N ARG A 9 -0.39 -1.84 -7.74
CA ARG A 9 -0.84 -0.51 -7.30
C ARG A 9 -2.36 -0.46 -7.37
N VAL A 10 -2.99 0.04 -6.32
CA VAL A 10 -4.43 0.31 -6.31
C VAL A 10 -4.73 1.53 -7.19
N PRO A 11 -5.75 1.46 -8.07
CA PRO A 11 -6.22 2.62 -8.83
C PRO A 11 -6.51 3.80 -7.91
N SER A 12 -5.94 4.98 -8.20
CA SER A 12 -6.09 6.13 -7.30
C SER A 12 -6.36 7.46 -8.01
N SER A 13 -6.14 7.56 -9.32
CA SER A 13 -6.54 8.77 -10.08
C SER A 13 -7.99 8.69 -10.54
N ALA A 14 -8.64 9.84 -10.75
CA ALA A 14 -10.03 9.88 -11.23
C ALA A 14 -10.20 9.11 -12.56
N THR A 15 -9.24 9.23 -13.47
CA THR A 15 -9.24 8.52 -14.76
C THR A 15 -9.06 7.02 -14.59
N GLU A 16 -8.19 6.58 -13.68
CA GLU A 16 -8.02 5.15 -13.37
C GLU A 16 -9.28 4.56 -12.76
N ILE A 17 -9.86 5.25 -11.76
CA ILE A 17 -11.06 4.81 -11.06
C ILE A 17 -12.24 4.71 -12.04
N ALA A 18 -12.41 5.70 -12.93
CA ALA A 18 -13.47 5.69 -13.95
C ALA A 18 -13.37 4.52 -14.95
N ARG A 19 -12.17 3.96 -15.14
CA ARG A 19 -11.92 2.81 -16.04
C ARG A 19 -11.99 1.46 -15.32
N THR A 20 -12.11 1.46 -13.99
CA THR A 20 -12.22 0.22 -13.20
C THR A 20 -13.68 -0.10 -12.91
N PRO A 21 -14.04 -1.40 -12.76
CA PRO A 21 -15.38 -1.76 -12.31
C PRO A 21 -15.70 -1.07 -10.98
N PRO A 22 -16.92 -0.52 -10.79
CA PRO A 22 -17.26 0.27 -9.60
C PRO A 22 -17.21 -0.56 -8.30
N THR A 23 -17.26 -1.89 -8.41
CA THR A 23 -17.18 -2.83 -7.30
C THR A 23 -15.75 -3.17 -6.87
N LEU A 24 -14.75 -2.90 -7.71
CA LEU A 24 -13.37 -3.32 -7.45
C LEU A 24 -12.78 -2.60 -6.23
N LEU A 25 -12.92 -1.28 -6.16
CA LEU A 25 -12.32 -0.50 -5.07
C LEU A 25 -12.94 -0.82 -3.69
N PRO A 26 -14.27 -0.91 -3.54
CA PRO A 26 -14.90 -1.42 -2.31
C PRO A 26 -14.44 -2.83 -1.94
N TYR A 27 -14.34 -3.74 -2.92
CA TYR A 27 -13.86 -5.11 -2.70
C TYR A 27 -12.42 -5.14 -2.16
N LEU A 28 -11.52 -4.38 -2.78
CA LEU A 28 -10.13 -4.26 -2.34
C LEU A 28 -9.99 -3.59 -0.97
N ALA A 29 -10.82 -2.58 -0.66
CA ALA A 29 -10.85 -1.98 0.67
C ALA A 29 -11.23 -2.99 1.75
N GLY A 30 -12.18 -3.90 1.47
CA GLY A 30 -12.52 -5.01 2.36
C GLY A 30 -11.40 -6.04 2.53
N LYS A 31 -10.70 -6.41 1.46
CA LYS A 31 -9.52 -7.29 1.57
C LYS A 31 -8.39 -6.62 2.35
N PHE A 32 -8.17 -5.33 2.13
CA PHE A 32 -7.15 -4.57 2.84
C PHE A 32 -7.48 -4.43 4.32
N SER A 33 -8.75 -4.22 4.69
CA SER A 33 -9.17 -4.19 6.10
C SER A 33 -8.88 -5.52 6.80
N ALA A 34 -9.18 -6.65 6.15
CA ALA A 34 -8.87 -7.97 6.70
C ALA A 34 -7.35 -8.17 6.91
N LEU A 35 -6.51 -7.76 5.96
CA LEU A 35 -5.05 -7.78 6.11
C LEU A 35 -4.61 -6.88 7.28
N ARG A 36 -5.16 -5.67 7.37
CA ARG A 36 -4.81 -4.67 8.37
C ARG A 36 -5.19 -5.11 9.79
N LEU A 37 -6.39 -5.64 9.97
CA LEU A 37 -6.85 -6.17 11.25
C LEU A 37 -6.01 -7.40 11.66
N SER A 38 -5.70 -8.29 10.73
CA SER A 38 -4.81 -9.43 11.00
C SER A 38 -3.41 -8.96 11.44
N ALA A 39 -2.88 -7.89 10.83
CA ALA A 39 -1.60 -7.31 11.20
C ALA A 39 -1.60 -6.73 12.62
N LEU A 40 -2.70 -6.07 13.02
CA LEU A 40 -2.86 -5.50 14.37
C LEU A 40 -2.91 -6.58 15.45
N VAL A 41 -3.43 -7.77 15.14
CA VAL A 41 -3.38 -8.93 16.05
C VAL A 41 -1.98 -9.56 16.07
N GLU A 42 -1.35 -9.74 14.91
CA GLU A 42 -0.02 -10.37 14.80
C GLU A 42 1.09 -9.51 15.44
N SER A 43 0.97 -8.18 15.37
CA SER A 43 2.03 -7.26 15.79
C SER A 43 1.45 -5.97 16.39
N PRO A 44 0.76 -6.06 17.55
CA PRO A 44 0.00 -4.94 18.12
C PRO A 44 0.88 -3.71 18.43
N ASN A 45 2.14 -3.93 18.81
CA ASN A 45 3.08 -2.86 19.15
C ASN A 45 3.79 -2.24 17.93
N SER A 46 3.51 -2.70 16.71
CA SER A 46 4.15 -2.18 15.48
C SER A 46 3.32 -1.11 14.77
N PHE A 47 2.15 -0.77 15.30
CA PHE A 47 1.22 0.16 14.67
C PHE A 47 0.78 1.26 15.64
N ALA A 48 0.48 2.44 15.10
CA ALA A 48 -0.03 3.58 15.87
C ALA A 48 -1.54 3.47 16.21
N SER A 49 -2.14 2.30 16.02
CA SER A 49 -3.55 2.02 16.32
C SER A 49 -3.69 0.56 16.77
N THR A 50 -4.89 0.16 17.18
CA THR A 50 -5.14 -1.17 17.75
C THR A 50 -6.25 -1.91 17.00
N PHE A 51 -6.30 -3.23 17.17
CA PHE A 51 -7.35 -4.05 16.58
C PHE A 51 -8.73 -3.65 17.13
N GLU A 52 -8.84 -3.40 18.42
CA GLU A 52 -10.09 -3.02 19.09
C GLU A 52 -10.66 -1.72 18.49
N ALA A 53 -9.78 -0.75 18.18
CA ALA A 53 -10.19 0.50 17.57
C ALA A 53 -10.56 0.33 16.08
N GLU A 54 -9.73 -0.35 15.28
CA GLU A 54 -9.93 -0.42 13.83
C GLU A 54 -11.00 -1.46 13.42
N SER A 55 -11.27 -2.48 14.25
CA SER A 55 -12.28 -3.52 13.96
C SER A 55 -13.72 -2.99 13.98
N LEU A 56 -13.97 -1.87 14.64
CA LEU A 56 -15.26 -1.19 14.69
C LEU A 56 -15.55 -0.34 13.44
N TYR A 57 -14.55 -0.15 12.56
CA TYR A 57 -14.74 0.64 11.35
C TYR A 57 -15.64 -0.05 10.33
N SER A 58 -16.63 0.68 9.85
CA SER A 58 -17.51 0.23 8.78
C SER A 58 -16.76 0.10 7.44
N GLY A 59 -17.37 -0.62 6.50
CA GLY A 59 -16.85 -0.71 5.14
C GLY A 59 -16.69 0.66 4.45
N SER A 60 -17.57 1.62 4.74
CA SER A 60 -17.47 2.98 4.19
C SER A 60 -16.28 3.75 4.77
N VAL A 61 -15.94 3.55 6.05
CA VAL A 61 -14.73 4.13 6.66
C VAL A 61 -13.47 3.54 6.02
N TRP A 62 -13.44 2.22 5.82
CA TRP A 62 -12.32 1.56 5.13
C TRP A 62 -12.15 2.06 3.70
N LEU A 63 -13.24 2.15 2.94
CA LEU A 63 -13.22 2.69 1.59
C LEU A 63 -12.74 4.14 1.57
N SER A 64 -13.25 5.00 2.46
CA SER A 64 -12.81 6.39 2.56
C SER A 64 -11.31 6.52 2.85
N ARG A 65 -10.77 5.67 3.73
CA ARG A 65 -9.32 5.62 4.02
C ARG A 65 -8.52 5.14 2.81
N PHE A 66 -9.00 4.09 2.14
CA PHE A 66 -8.34 3.48 0.98
C PHE A 66 -8.35 4.40 -0.26
N SER A 67 -9.31 5.31 -0.35
CA SER A 67 -9.47 6.27 -1.45
C SER A 67 -8.89 7.66 -1.15
N ARG A 68 -8.01 7.81 -0.14
CA ARG A 68 -7.41 9.11 0.19
C ARG A 68 -6.56 9.63 -0.97
N PRO A 69 -6.79 10.85 -1.48
CA PRO A 69 -6.15 11.34 -2.71
C PRO A 69 -4.61 11.36 -2.70
N LYS A 70 -4.00 11.59 -1.53
CA LYS A 70 -2.54 11.65 -1.37
C LYS A 70 -1.89 10.32 -0.97
N VAL A 71 -2.67 9.24 -0.84
CA VAL A 71 -2.16 7.94 -0.38
C VAL A 71 -2.28 6.95 -1.52
N HIS A 72 -1.13 6.49 -2.02
CA HIS A 72 -1.07 5.45 -3.03
C HIS A 72 -0.78 4.11 -2.37
N TYR A 73 -1.68 3.15 -2.56
CA TYR A 73 -1.56 1.81 -1.98
C TYR A 73 -0.90 0.85 -2.95
N PHE A 74 0.04 0.06 -2.43
CA PHE A 74 0.67 -1.05 -3.14
C PHE A 74 0.46 -2.32 -2.32
N LEU A 75 -0.04 -3.36 -2.95
CA LEU A 75 -0.45 -4.60 -2.30
C LEU A 75 0.39 -5.77 -2.81
N ALA A 76 0.86 -6.61 -1.91
CA ALA A 76 1.47 -7.89 -2.23
C ALA A 76 0.39 -8.98 -2.19
N VAL A 77 0.23 -9.69 -3.29
CA VAL A 77 -0.77 -10.74 -3.47
C VAL A 77 -0.07 -12.07 -3.60
N ALA A 78 -0.44 -13.04 -2.76
CA ALA A 78 0.01 -14.42 -2.83
C ALA A 78 -0.98 -15.25 -3.66
N HIS A 79 -0.45 -15.97 -4.64
CA HIS A 79 -1.20 -16.83 -5.57
C HIS A 79 -0.80 -18.28 -5.38
N SER A 80 -1.73 -19.19 -5.71
CA SER A 80 -1.43 -20.61 -5.78
C SER A 80 -0.30 -20.88 -6.77
N PRO A 81 0.66 -21.78 -6.48
CA PRO A 81 1.68 -22.18 -7.45
C PRO A 81 1.13 -22.74 -8.77
N SER A 82 -0.09 -23.26 -8.74
CA SER A 82 -0.79 -23.80 -9.92
C SER A 82 -1.55 -22.74 -10.71
N ALA A 83 -1.71 -21.52 -10.18
CA ALA A 83 -2.42 -20.45 -10.86
C ALA A 83 -1.51 -19.87 -11.95
N PRO A 84 -1.98 -19.78 -13.21
CA PRO A 84 -1.14 -19.32 -14.28
C PRO A 84 -0.89 -17.79 -14.16
N PRO A 85 0.28 -17.26 -14.59
CA PRO A 85 0.67 -15.88 -14.33
C PRO A 85 -0.33 -14.82 -14.81
N GLU A 86 -1.03 -15.06 -15.91
CA GLU A 86 -2.06 -14.16 -16.46
C GLU A 86 -3.27 -13.97 -15.53
N SER A 87 -3.49 -14.91 -14.61
CA SER A 87 -4.56 -14.83 -13.61
C SER A 87 -4.16 -14.04 -12.37
N HIS A 88 -2.90 -13.61 -12.25
CA HIS A 88 -2.38 -12.93 -11.06
C HIS A 88 -2.76 -11.45 -11.02
N THR A 89 -4.04 -11.16 -10.84
CA THR A 89 -4.57 -9.82 -10.66
C THR A 89 -4.61 -9.44 -9.17
N ILE A 90 -4.92 -8.17 -8.89
CA ILE A 90 -4.99 -7.63 -7.53
C ILE A 90 -6.10 -8.29 -6.68
N ASP A 91 -7.12 -8.84 -7.33
CA ASP A 91 -8.35 -9.38 -6.74
C ASP A 91 -8.37 -10.91 -6.60
N THR A 92 -7.54 -11.67 -7.32
CA THR A 92 -7.63 -13.14 -7.41
C THR A 92 -6.86 -13.94 -6.35
N GLY A 93 -5.95 -13.32 -5.59
CA GLY A 93 -5.14 -14.00 -4.57
C GLY A 93 -5.34 -13.51 -3.14
N LEU A 94 -4.52 -13.99 -2.21
CA LEU A 94 -4.53 -13.54 -0.81
C LEU A 94 -3.65 -12.28 -0.66
N LEU A 95 -4.18 -11.22 -0.03
CA LEU A 95 -3.35 -10.07 0.33
C LEU A 95 -2.47 -10.44 1.53
N VAL A 96 -1.16 -10.31 1.37
CA VAL A 96 -0.17 -10.76 2.37
C VAL A 96 0.81 -9.66 2.80
N GLY A 97 0.70 -8.49 2.19
CA GLY A 97 1.53 -7.34 2.52
C GLY A 97 1.07 -6.08 1.82
N SER A 98 1.56 -4.95 2.30
CA SER A 98 1.24 -3.66 1.73
C SER A 98 2.34 -2.64 1.99
N VAL A 99 2.41 -1.62 1.15
CA VAL A 99 3.10 -0.36 1.46
C VAL A 99 2.27 0.79 0.93
N GLN A 100 2.39 1.95 1.56
CA GLN A 100 1.73 3.17 1.12
C GLN A 100 2.77 4.22 0.77
N LEU A 101 2.49 4.99 -0.28
CA LEU A 101 3.27 6.15 -0.66
C LEU A 101 2.40 7.39 -0.44
N TYR A 102 2.83 8.27 0.46
CA TYR A 102 2.14 9.51 0.76
C TYR A 102 2.78 10.68 -0.02
N GLY A 103 1.98 11.37 -0.83
CA GLY A 103 2.43 12.53 -1.58
C GLY A 103 1.73 12.72 -2.94
N PRO A 104 2.30 13.55 -3.82
CA PRO A 104 3.48 14.37 -3.57
C PRO A 104 3.22 15.42 -2.46
N SER A 105 4.28 15.77 -1.72
CA SER A 105 4.25 16.72 -0.60
C SER A 105 5.29 17.82 -0.78
N PRO A 106 5.04 19.04 -0.25
CA PRO A 106 5.96 20.16 -0.41
C PRO A 106 7.27 19.94 0.36
N ALA A 107 8.33 20.64 -0.03
CA ALA A 107 9.65 20.60 0.59
C ALA A 107 9.60 20.83 2.10
N SER A 108 8.73 21.73 2.56
CA SER A 108 8.52 22.02 3.98
C SER A 108 8.10 20.82 4.82
N PHE A 109 7.45 19.81 4.22
CA PHE A 109 7.08 18.57 4.91
C PHE A 109 8.29 17.69 5.24
N PHE A 110 9.39 17.83 4.49
CA PHE A 110 10.61 17.02 4.64
C PHE A 110 11.75 17.76 5.34
N THR A 111 11.57 19.04 5.66
CA THR A 111 12.54 19.82 6.43
C THR A 111 12.49 19.42 7.90
N LEU A 112 13.46 18.60 8.33
CA LEU A 112 13.60 18.20 9.73
C LEU A 112 14.64 19.09 10.45
N PRO A 113 14.32 19.69 11.61
CA PRO A 113 15.23 20.60 12.31
C PRO A 113 16.60 20.00 12.70
N VAL A 114 16.70 18.67 12.85
CA VAL A 114 17.90 17.97 13.38
C VAL A 114 18.34 16.82 12.47
N GLY A 115 17.88 16.80 11.20
CA GLY A 115 17.96 15.61 10.36
C GLY A 115 19.34 15.28 9.78
N GLY A 116 20.29 16.22 9.74
CA GLY A 116 21.62 16.06 9.14
C GLY A 116 21.63 15.78 7.62
N ALA A 117 20.51 15.37 7.05
CA ALA A 117 20.30 15.20 5.62
C ALA A 117 20.33 16.57 4.90
N PRO A 118 20.79 16.61 3.64
CA PRO A 118 20.65 17.80 2.80
C PRO A 118 19.19 18.25 2.75
N PRO A 119 18.94 19.57 2.66
CA PRO A 119 17.59 20.06 2.46
C PRO A 119 17.00 19.49 1.15
N PRO A 120 15.70 19.20 1.11
CA PRO A 120 15.04 18.77 -0.11
C PRO A 120 15.12 19.87 -1.18
N LEU A 121 15.09 19.50 -2.47
CA LEU A 121 15.10 20.47 -3.57
C LEU A 121 13.78 21.27 -3.60
N PRO A 122 13.75 22.43 -4.27
CA PRO A 122 12.50 23.18 -4.46
C PRO A 122 11.39 22.34 -5.09
N ASP A 123 10.13 22.66 -4.79
CA ASP A 123 8.95 21.90 -5.28
C ASP A 123 8.80 21.92 -6.81
N ALA A 124 9.41 22.89 -7.49
CA ALA A 124 9.48 22.96 -8.95
C ALA A 124 10.50 21.99 -9.57
N GLN A 125 11.40 21.41 -8.78
CA GLN A 125 12.51 20.58 -9.27
C GLN A 125 12.33 19.09 -8.96
N GLU A 126 11.60 18.74 -7.90
CA GLU A 126 11.36 17.33 -7.55
C GLU A 126 10.00 17.10 -6.89
N LEU A 127 9.37 15.98 -7.27
CA LEU A 127 8.24 15.41 -6.54
C LEU A 127 8.75 14.60 -5.34
N LYS A 128 8.17 14.87 -4.17
CA LYS A 128 8.64 14.27 -2.91
C LYS A 128 7.54 13.42 -2.30
N TYR A 129 7.90 12.21 -1.91
CA TYR A 129 6.97 11.25 -1.33
C TYR A 129 7.55 10.64 -0.06
N GLN A 130 6.67 10.31 0.89
CA GLN A 130 7.03 9.55 2.08
C GLN A 130 6.50 8.13 1.96
N MET A 131 7.37 7.13 2.15
CA MET A 131 6.94 5.75 2.26
C MET A 131 6.47 5.47 3.68
N ILE A 132 5.25 4.97 3.83
CA ILE A 132 4.61 4.72 5.12
C ILE A 132 3.94 3.35 5.14
N ALA A 133 3.67 2.85 6.36
CA ALA A 133 2.85 1.66 6.61
C ALA A 133 3.27 0.40 5.81
N LEU A 134 4.58 0.16 5.68
CA LEU A 134 5.11 -1.08 5.12
C LEU A 134 4.81 -2.26 6.07
N TYR A 135 4.17 -3.30 5.54
CA TYR A 135 3.85 -4.51 6.28
C TYR A 135 3.97 -5.75 5.40
N SER A 136 4.33 -6.88 6.01
CA SER A 136 4.30 -8.21 5.39
C SER A 136 3.95 -9.25 6.46
N SER A 137 2.93 -10.06 6.21
CA SER A 137 2.48 -11.13 7.11
C SER A 137 3.62 -12.10 7.44
N SER A 138 3.76 -12.46 8.72
CA SER A 138 4.77 -13.38 9.24
C SER A 138 4.94 -14.64 8.39
N LEU A 139 3.83 -15.27 8.00
CA LEU A 139 3.81 -16.51 7.21
C LEU A 139 4.41 -16.35 5.80
N HIS A 140 4.50 -15.12 5.29
CA HIS A 140 5.01 -14.80 3.95
C HIS A 140 6.32 -13.99 3.98
N ARG A 141 6.91 -13.75 5.16
CA ARG A 141 8.21 -13.07 5.29
C ARG A 141 9.34 -13.92 4.70
N ARG A 142 10.52 -13.28 4.55
CA ARG A 142 11.74 -13.90 3.99
C ARG A 142 11.61 -14.35 2.52
N LYS A 143 10.60 -13.84 1.81
CA LYS A 143 10.40 -14.05 0.35
C LYS A 143 10.67 -12.80 -0.48
N GLY A 144 11.27 -11.76 0.12
CA GLY A 144 11.58 -10.50 -0.56
C GLY A 144 10.40 -9.53 -0.73
N LEU A 145 9.23 -9.81 -0.13
CA LEU A 145 8.02 -9.00 -0.32
C LEU A 145 8.21 -7.51 -0.01
N ALA A 146 8.88 -7.19 1.10
CA ALA A 146 9.17 -5.80 1.47
C ALA A 146 9.96 -5.08 0.35
N LYS A 147 10.99 -5.73 -0.21
CA LYS A 147 11.78 -5.19 -1.32
C LYS A 147 10.90 -5.00 -2.57
N MET A 148 10.08 -5.98 -2.91
CA MET A 148 9.18 -5.90 -4.07
C MET A 148 8.16 -4.76 -3.93
N LEU A 149 7.57 -4.60 -2.75
CA LEU A 149 6.64 -3.51 -2.41
C LEU A 149 7.30 -2.15 -2.55
N VAL A 150 8.46 -1.96 -1.93
CA VAL A 150 9.24 -0.70 -1.98
C VAL A 150 9.61 -0.36 -3.42
N HIS A 151 10.10 -1.34 -4.19
CA HIS A 151 10.45 -1.13 -5.60
C HIS A 151 9.22 -0.76 -6.44
N GLY A 152 8.09 -1.43 -6.26
CA GLY A 152 6.85 -1.10 -6.98
C GLY A 152 6.37 0.33 -6.69
N ALA A 153 6.51 0.78 -5.45
CA ALA A 153 6.19 2.15 -5.06
C ALA A 153 7.13 3.18 -5.70
N ILE A 154 8.45 2.93 -5.69
CA ILE A 154 9.46 3.79 -6.33
C ILE A 154 9.22 3.88 -7.85
N GLU A 155 9.02 2.75 -8.52
CA GLU A 155 8.75 2.72 -9.97
C GLU A 155 7.47 3.47 -10.33
N SER A 156 6.44 3.39 -9.48
CA SER A 156 5.22 4.18 -9.68
C SER A 156 5.45 5.68 -9.50
N ALA A 157 6.29 6.10 -8.55
CA ALA A 157 6.60 7.51 -8.34
C ALA A 157 7.41 8.08 -9.50
N ARG A 158 8.37 7.32 -10.03
CA ARG A 158 9.19 7.71 -11.20
C ARG A 158 8.36 7.99 -12.45
N LYS A 159 7.23 7.31 -12.63
CA LYS A 159 6.33 7.53 -13.78
C LYS A 159 5.48 8.80 -13.67
N GLN A 160 5.47 9.45 -12.50
CA GLN A 160 4.72 10.70 -12.26
C GLN A 160 5.60 11.95 -12.37
N ALA A 161 6.93 11.78 -12.36
CA ALA A 161 7.92 12.83 -12.56
C ALA A 161 8.20 13.03 -14.06
#